data_AF-A0A6V7RNN4-F1
#
_entry.id   AF-A0A6V7RNN4-F1
#
_cell.length_a   1.000
_cell.length_b   1.000
_cell.length_c   1.000
_cell.angle_alpha   90.00
_cell.angle_beta   90.00
_cell.angle_gamma   90.00
#
_symmetry.space_group_name_H-M   'P 1'
#
loop_
_entity.id
_entity.type
_entity.pdbx_description
1 polymer ?
#
loop_
_entity_poly.entity_id
_entity_poly.type
_entity_poly.pdbx_seq_one_letter_code
_entity_poly.pdbx_strand_id
1 'polypeptide(L)' 'MEISQMLEEIEENLNVVNKGLLKAKDFNEDNYDNIKEIHEFVSSRDNFSPQETTMILDELKNLRN' A
#
# COMPACT_ATOMS: atom_id res chain seq x y z
N MET A 1 4.99 -13.30 2.87
CA MET A 1 4.59 -12.07 3.58
C MET A 1 3.08 -11.97 3.48
N GLU A 2 2.41 -11.67 4.58
CA GLU A 2 0.95 -11.53 4.62
C GLU A 2 0.52 -10.17 4.05
N ILE A 3 -0.72 -10.06 3.52
CA ILE A 3 -1.26 -8.79 3.01
C ILE A 3 -1.18 -7.69 4.07
N SER A 4 -1.51 -8.00 5.32
CA SER A 4 -1.43 -7.03 6.41
C SER A 4 -0.03 -6.43 6.60
N GLN A 5 1.01 -7.27 6.49
CA GLN A 5 2.39 -6.83 6.63
C GLN A 5 2.80 -5.94 5.46
N MET A 6 2.45 -6.31 4.22
CA MET A 6 2.74 -5.48 3.05
C MET A 6 2.07 -4.11 3.16
N LEU A 7 0.81 -4.05 3.59
CA LEU A 7 0.08 -2.79 3.76
C LEU A 7 0.68 -1.91 4.86
N GLU A 8 1.10 -2.50 5.99
CA GLU A 8 1.79 -1.76 7.05
C GLU A 8 3.12 -1.18 6.55
N GLU A 9 3.94 -1.98 5.86
CA GLU A 9 5.21 -1.52 5.29
C GLU A 9 5.00 -0.43 4.21
N ILE A 10 3.95 -0.53 3.39
CA ILE A 10 3.58 0.52 2.44
C ILE A 10 3.22 1.82 3.18
N GLU A 11 2.39 1.75 4.22
CA GLU A 11 2.02 2.93 5.01
C GLU A 11 3.25 3.60 5.64
N GLU A 12 4.22 2.81 6.10
CA GLU A 12 5.47 3.31 6.65
C GLU A 12 6.37 3.95 5.58
N ASN A 13 6.57 3.29 4.44
CA ASN A 13 7.38 3.82 3.34
C ASN A 13 6.79 5.13 2.75
N LEU A 14 5.47 5.25 2.74
CA LEU A 14 4.78 6.45 2.25
C LEU A 14 4.69 7.57 3.31
N ASN A 15 5.17 7.34 4.53
CA ASN A 15 5.08 8.30 5.66
C ASN A 15 3.66 8.84 5.88
N VAL A 16 2.63 7.99 5.76
CA VAL A 16 1.25 8.42 6.01
C VAL A 16 1.00 8.64 7.50
N VAL A 17 0.49 9.83 7.83
CA VAL A 17 0.13 10.22 9.20
C VAL A 17 -1.07 9.45 9.75
N ASN A 18 -1.95 8.96 8.89
CA ASN A 18 -3.14 8.18 9.27
C ASN A 18 -2.88 6.69 9.04
N LYS A 19 -2.13 6.07 9.96
CA LYS A 19 -1.94 4.61 9.98
C LYS A 19 -3.27 3.86 10.11
N GLY A 20 -3.39 2.71 9.48
CA GLY A 20 -4.60 1.89 9.46
C GLY A 20 -5.65 2.34 8.44
N LEU A 21 -5.23 3.13 7.44
CA LEU A 21 -6.06 3.50 6.29
C LEU A 21 -6.33 2.28 5.41
N LEU A 22 -5.34 1.38 5.30
CA LEU A 22 -5.39 0.16 4.52
C LEU A 22 -5.52 -1.05 5.46
N LYS A 23 -6.73 -1.61 5.57
CA LYS A 23 -6.98 -2.78 6.43
C LYS A 23 -6.98 -4.03 5.58
N ALA A 24 -6.19 -5.02 5.95
CA ALA A 24 -6.07 -6.28 5.20
C ALA A 24 -7.42 -6.98 4.94
N LYS A 25 -8.39 -6.84 5.85
CA LYS A 25 -9.75 -7.38 5.70
C LYS A 25 -10.56 -6.80 4.52
N ASP A 26 -10.13 -5.64 4.00
CA ASP A 26 -10.77 -4.96 2.86
C ASP A 26 -10.17 -5.46 1.52
N PHE A 27 -9.27 -6.45 1.57
CA PHE A 27 -8.61 -7.07 0.42
C PHE A 27 -8.79 -8.59 0.46
N ASN A 28 -8.91 -9.20 -0.72
CA ASN A 28 -9.00 -10.65 -0.88
C ASN A 28 -7.69 -11.21 -1.50
N GLU A 29 -7.64 -12.53 -1.69
CA GLU A 29 -6.48 -13.21 -2.29
C GLU A 29 -6.17 -12.73 -3.72
N ASP A 30 -7.20 -12.35 -4.50
CA ASP A 30 -7.02 -11.83 -5.87
C ASP A 30 -6.22 -10.52 -5.90
N ASN A 31 -6.20 -9.76 -4.81
CA ASN A 31 -5.45 -8.52 -4.67
C ASN A 31 -3.98 -8.76 -4.31
N TYR A 32 -3.59 -9.98 -3.92
CA TYR A 32 -2.26 -10.26 -3.36
C TYR A 32 -1.14 -9.82 -4.30
N ASP A 33 -1.21 -10.25 -5.56
CA ASP A 33 -0.16 -9.96 -6.54
C ASP A 33 -0.04 -8.45 -6.81
N ASN A 34 -1.16 -7.74 -6.95
CA ASN A 34 -1.18 -6.29 -7.15
C ASN A 34 -0.61 -5.53 -5.94
N ILE A 35 -0.98 -5.94 -4.72
CA ILE A 35 -0.45 -5.32 -3.49
C ILE A 35 1.06 -5.56 -3.39
N LYS A 36 1.51 -6.77 -3.75
CA LYS A 36 2.93 -7.11 -3.75
C LYS A 36 3.71 -6.29 -4.77
N GLU A 37 3.19 -6.07 -5.98
CA GLU A 37 3.84 -5.20 -6.96
C GLU A 37 3.96 -3.76 -6.46
N ILE A 38 2.91 -3.23 -5.83
CA ILE A 38 2.95 -1.88 -5.23
C ILE A 38 3.97 -1.83 -4.09
N HIS A 39 3.99 -2.86 -3.22
CA HIS A 39 4.95 -2.99 -2.12
C HIS A 39 6.40 -3.01 -2.62
N GLU A 40 6.70 -3.78 -3.65
CA GLU A 40 8.03 -3.82 -4.27
C GLU A 40 8.40 -2.45 -4.85
N PHE A 41 7.44 -1.75 -5.48
CA PHE A 41 7.65 -0.41 -6.00
C PHE A 41 7.95 0.60 -4.89
N VAL A 42 7.15 0.65 -3.81
CA VAL A 42 7.42 1.60 -2.72
C VAL A 42 8.69 1.26 -1.95
N SER A 43 9.03 -0.02 -1.82
CA SER A 43 10.26 -0.45 -1.15
C SER A 43 11.52 -0.18 -1.98
N SER A 44 11.38 0.09 -3.28
CA SER A 44 12.51 0.39 -4.17
C SER A 44 13.07 1.81 -4.02
N ARG A 45 12.37 2.70 -3.29
CA ARG A 45 12.70 4.12 -3.18
C ARG A 45 12.46 4.62 -1.74
N ASP A 46 13.35 5.48 -1.26
CA ASP A 46 13.29 5.97 0.13
C ASP A 46 12.24 7.08 0.38
N ASN A 47 11.83 7.80 -0.68
CA ASN A 47 10.97 8.97 -0.54
C ASN A 47 10.04 9.16 -1.75
N PHE A 48 8.81 9.56 -1.45
CA PHE A 48 7.77 9.90 -2.41
C PHE A 48 7.29 11.33 -2.21
N SER A 49 7.03 12.04 -3.30
CA SER A 49 6.35 13.34 -3.24
C SER A 49 4.91 13.18 -2.75
N PRO A 50 4.27 14.23 -2.19
CA PRO A 50 2.87 14.16 -1.77
C PRO A 50 1.91 13.71 -2.88
N GLN A 51 2.19 14.08 -4.12
CA GLN A 51 1.42 13.67 -5.30
C GLN A 51 1.57 12.17 -5.55
N GLU A 52 2.81 11.64 -5.56
CA GLU A 52 3.06 10.20 -5.72
C GLU A 52 2.41 9.38 -4.60
N THR A 53 2.58 9.80 -3.34
CA THR A 53 1.92 9.16 -2.20
C THR A 53 0.41 9.10 -2.39
N THR A 54 -0.21 10.19 -2.83
CA THR A 54 -1.66 10.23 -3.09
C THR A 54 -2.05 9.24 -4.19
N MET A 55 -1.32 9.22 -5.30
CA MET A 55 -1.59 8.31 -6.43
C MET A 55 -1.47 6.83 -6.01
N ILE A 56 -0.44 6.47 -5.26
CA ILE A 56 -0.22 5.10 -4.79
C ILE A 56 -1.34 4.67 -3.83
N LEU A 57 -1.73 5.56 -2.91
CA LEU A 57 -2.83 5.29 -1.98
C LEU A 57 -4.17 5.15 -2.70
N ASP A 58 -4.40 5.91 -3.76
CA ASP A 58 -5.63 5.81 -4.55
C ASP A 58 -5.67 4.51 -5.36
N GLU A 59 -4.54 4.07 -5.92
CA GLU A 59 -4.45 2.75 -6.57
C GLU A 59 -4.76 1.63 -5.57
N LEU A 60 -4.18 1.67 -4.37
CA LEU A 60 -4.47 0.70 -3.31
C LEU A 60 -5.93 0.75 -2.84
N LYS A 61 -6.60 1.91 -2.90
CA LYS A 61 -8.04 2.00 -2.60
C LYS A 61 -8.89 1.36 -3.69
N ASN A 62 -8.48 1.46 -4.96
CA ASN A 62 -9.21 0.87 -6.08
C ASN A 62 -9.18 -0.66 -6.06
N LEU A 63 -8.20 -1.27 -5.38
CA LEU A 63 -8.11 -2.71 -5.16
C LEU A 63 -9.04 -3.22 -4.04
N ARG A 64 -9.69 -2.34 -3.26
CA ARG A 64 -10.59 -2.77 -2.20
C ARG A 64 -11.85 -3.42 -2.78
N ASN A 65 -12.30 -4.49 -2.12
CA ASN A 65 -13.54 -5.21 -2.46
C ASN A 65 -14.61 -5.06 -1.37
#